data_AF-A0A2L2Z1P1-F1
#
_entry.id   AF-A0A2L2Z1P1-F1
#
_cell.length_a   1.000
_cell.length_b   1.000
_cell.length_c   1.000
_cell.angle_alpha   90.00
_cell.angle_beta   90.00
_cell.angle_gamma   90.00
#
_symmetry.space_group_name_H-M   'P 1'
#
loop_
_entity.id
_entity.type
_entity.pdbx_description
1 polymer ?
#
loop_
_entity_poly.entity_id
_entity_poly.type
_entity_poly.pdbx_seq_one_letter_code
_entity_poly.pdbx_strand_id
1 'polypeptide(L)'
;SKEILNGELKATIENGNAVFYNLQFTRTGENYRLRISYSGLSSDVVPWMSDPITVSERELMLKPSGRVPPLSPRENYTLSPSAGVIIFDVMDNAPAKKAYLKQYTWEGSISLLYDDVYSGTLLGSTYKLIEDGSNEILFSDVNISSWGYSYILRIRVKARESSLWNLSCLIGPFDVDMLDTFELPLIESSEFRRVQVIYDGSFQKVEEDEAKFKIFFLNFFGRRYPRVRWQNVSVAEG
;
A
#
# COMPACT_ATOMS: atom_id res chain seq x y z
N SER A 1 -18.73 -5.49 -32.53
CA SER A 1 -17.45 -4.83 -32.23
C SER A 1 -17.59 -4.13 -30.89
N LYS A 2 -16.62 -4.26 -29.98
CA LYS A 2 -16.65 -3.53 -28.70
C LYS A 2 -16.13 -2.11 -28.96
N GLU A 3 -16.85 -1.08 -28.50
CA GLU A 3 -16.44 0.32 -28.68
C GLU A 3 -15.14 0.61 -27.93
N ILE A 4 -14.15 1.16 -28.64
CA ILE A 4 -12.79 1.48 -28.15
C ILE A 4 -12.69 2.93 -27.66
N LEU A 5 -13.63 3.78 -28.09
CA LEU A 5 -13.74 5.18 -27.72
C LEU A 5 -15.08 5.43 -27.04
N ASN A 6 -15.10 6.31 -26.05
CA ASN A 6 -16.32 6.84 -25.44
C ASN A 6 -16.31 8.37 -25.41
N GLY A 7 -17.43 8.93 -24.94
CA GLY A 7 -17.61 10.35 -24.71
C GLY A 7 -18.15 11.09 -25.94
N GLU A 8 -17.69 12.31 -26.18
CA GLU A 8 -18.23 13.17 -27.25
C GLU A 8 -17.55 12.86 -28.59
N LEU A 9 -18.20 12.04 -29.43
CA LEU A 9 -17.68 11.57 -30.72
C LEU A 9 -18.07 12.46 -31.91
N LYS A 10 -18.75 13.57 -31.67
CA LYS A 10 -19.18 14.54 -32.69
C LYS A 10 -18.80 15.93 -32.21
N ALA A 11 -18.28 16.75 -33.12
CA ALA A 11 -17.99 18.15 -32.87
C ALA A 11 -18.53 18.97 -34.04
N THR A 12 -19.00 20.19 -33.74
CA THR A 12 -19.33 21.18 -34.78
C THR A 12 -18.05 21.89 -35.20
N ILE A 13 -17.93 22.18 -36.50
CA ILE A 13 -16.83 23.00 -37.01
C ILE A 13 -17.15 24.47 -36.75
N GLU A 14 -16.33 25.13 -35.95
CA GLU A 14 -16.44 26.57 -35.67
C GLU A 14 -15.15 27.26 -36.10
N ASN A 15 -15.25 28.27 -36.98
CA ASN A 15 -14.11 29.00 -37.53
C ASN A 15 -13.00 28.08 -38.09
N GLY A 16 -13.40 26.98 -38.76
CA GLY A 16 -12.49 26.01 -39.37
C GLY A 16 -11.88 24.99 -38.39
N ASN A 17 -12.24 25.03 -37.11
CA ASN A 17 -11.74 24.10 -36.09
C ASN A 17 -12.85 23.18 -35.58
N ALA A 18 -12.56 21.90 -35.44
CA ALA A 18 -13.38 20.95 -34.71
C ALA A 18 -12.58 20.46 -33.49
N VAL A 19 -13.13 20.67 -32.30
CA VAL A 19 -12.48 20.26 -31.04
C VAL A 19 -13.36 19.24 -30.34
N PHE A 20 -12.74 18.16 -29.89
CA PHE A 20 -13.40 17.09 -29.16
C PHE A 20 -12.87 17.09 -27.72
N TYR A 21 -13.64 17.63 -26.78
CA TYR A 21 -13.16 17.90 -25.41
C TYR A 21 -13.21 16.68 -24.49
N ASN A 22 -14.09 15.71 -24.79
CA ASN A 22 -14.36 14.58 -23.91
C ASN A 22 -14.25 13.25 -24.65
N LEU A 23 -13.14 13.03 -25.36
CA LEU A 23 -12.80 11.72 -25.93
C LEU A 23 -12.00 10.91 -24.91
N GLN A 24 -12.39 9.66 -24.68
CA GLN A 24 -11.60 8.76 -23.83
C GLN A 24 -11.51 7.38 -24.48
N PHE A 25 -10.33 6.77 -24.36
CA PHE A 25 -10.14 5.38 -24.72
C PHE A 25 -10.70 4.48 -23.61
N THR A 26 -11.42 3.45 -23.99
CA THR A 26 -12.02 2.50 -23.06
C THR A 26 -11.09 1.34 -22.71
N ARG A 27 -9.95 1.22 -23.41
CA ARG A 27 -8.97 0.14 -23.27
C ARG A 27 -7.56 0.61 -23.55
N THR A 28 -6.63 -0.07 -22.90
CA THR A 28 -5.21 0.03 -23.19
C THR A 28 -4.85 -0.70 -24.47
N GLY A 29 -3.76 -0.25 -25.08
CA GLY A 29 -3.29 -0.78 -26.34
C GLY A 29 -2.36 0.18 -27.05
N GLU A 30 -1.71 -0.35 -28.08
CA GLU A 30 -0.77 0.38 -28.92
C GLU A 30 -1.36 0.60 -30.31
N ASN A 31 -0.80 1.58 -31.03
CA ASN A 31 -1.14 1.85 -32.41
C ASN A 31 -2.62 2.20 -32.66
N TYR A 32 -3.32 2.71 -31.66
CA TYR A 32 -4.63 3.31 -31.90
C TYR A 32 -4.47 4.52 -32.81
N ARG A 33 -5.42 4.69 -33.72
CA ARG A 33 -5.47 5.87 -34.60
C ARG A 33 -6.86 6.46 -34.54
N LEU A 34 -6.93 7.77 -34.33
CA LEU A 34 -8.18 8.51 -34.44
C LEU A 34 -8.38 8.85 -35.91
N ARG A 35 -9.59 8.59 -36.41
CA ARG A 35 -10.01 9.00 -37.75
C ARG A 35 -11.20 9.94 -37.61
N ILE A 36 -11.08 11.11 -38.21
CA ILE A 36 -12.19 12.08 -38.26
C ILE A 36 -12.90 11.92 -39.61
N SER A 37 -14.20 11.69 -39.54
CA SER A 37 -15.10 11.71 -40.68
C SER A 37 -15.99 12.93 -40.58
N TYR A 38 -16.27 13.59 -41.70
CA TYR A 38 -17.14 14.75 -41.78
C TYR A 38 -18.28 14.49 -42.77
N SER A 39 -19.37 15.22 -42.60
CA SER A 39 -20.54 15.21 -43.48
C SER A 39 -20.82 16.62 -43.98
N GLY A 40 -21.21 16.78 -45.25
CA GLY A 40 -21.55 18.09 -45.83
C GLY A 40 -20.38 18.90 -46.40
N LEU A 41 -19.19 18.29 -46.54
CA LEU A 41 -18.06 18.87 -47.28
C LEU A 41 -17.93 18.21 -48.66
N SER A 42 -17.17 18.84 -49.58
CA SER A 42 -16.92 18.27 -50.90
C SER A 42 -16.19 16.93 -50.82
N SER A 43 -16.37 16.10 -51.85
CA SER A 43 -15.73 14.77 -51.95
C SER A 43 -14.20 14.79 -51.95
N ASP A 44 -13.60 15.97 -52.16
CA ASP A 44 -12.16 16.13 -52.36
C ASP A 44 -11.42 16.37 -51.04
N VAL A 45 -12.17 16.55 -49.94
CA VAL A 45 -11.57 16.59 -48.61
C VAL A 45 -11.08 15.18 -48.28
N VAL A 46 -9.91 15.06 -47.68
CA VAL A 46 -9.34 13.77 -47.23
C VAL A 46 -9.62 13.62 -45.73
N PRO A 47 -10.13 12.46 -45.25
CA PRO A 47 -10.30 12.22 -43.83
C PRO A 47 -8.96 12.34 -43.09
N TRP A 48 -8.93 13.14 -42.04
CA TRP A 48 -7.75 13.23 -41.20
C TRP A 48 -7.59 11.96 -40.36
N MET A 49 -6.33 11.55 -40.17
CA MET A 49 -5.95 10.44 -39.32
C MET A 49 -4.80 10.89 -38.42
N SER A 50 -4.85 10.52 -37.14
CA SER A 50 -3.77 10.81 -36.20
C SER A 50 -2.53 9.94 -36.46
N ASP A 51 -1.42 10.38 -35.90
CA ASP A 51 -0.30 9.49 -35.60
C ASP A 51 -0.74 8.37 -34.62
N PRO A 52 -0.01 7.25 -34.56
CA PRO A 52 -0.26 6.19 -33.58
C PRO A 52 -0.30 6.72 -32.15
N ILE A 53 -1.31 6.31 -31.41
CA ILE A 53 -1.51 6.63 -29.99
C ILE A 53 -1.34 5.34 -29.19
N THR A 54 -0.54 5.42 -28.13
CA THR A 54 -0.45 4.38 -27.11
C THR A 54 -1.27 4.80 -25.90
N VAL A 55 -2.16 3.91 -25.47
CA VAL A 55 -2.98 4.07 -24.27
C VAL A 55 -2.45 3.09 -23.24
N SER A 56 -1.74 3.59 -22.25
CA SER A 56 -1.18 2.79 -21.16
C SER A 56 -2.18 2.61 -20.03
N GLU A 57 -1.96 1.57 -19.22
CA GLU A 57 -2.69 1.38 -17.98
C GLU A 57 -2.42 2.56 -17.02
N ARG A 58 -3.42 2.88 -16.19
CA ARG A 58 -3.28 3.98 -15.22
C ARG A 58 -2.45 3.50 -14.04
N GLU A 59 -1.36 4.21 -13.73
CA GLU A 59 -0.49 3.87 -12.61
C GLU A 59 -1.26 3.96 -11.28
N LEU A 60 -1.19 2.87 -10.51
CA LEU A 60 -1.80 2.74 -9.20
C LEU A 60 -0.74 2.58 -8.11
N MET A 61 -1.01 3.11 -6.93
CA MET A 61 -0.21 2.88 -5.73
C MET A 61 -1.10 2.63 -4.51
N LEU A 62 -0.53 2.09 -3.44
CA LEU A 62 -1.20 1.99 -2.14
C LEU A 62 -0.77 3.12 -1.22
N LYS A 63 -1.74 3.73 -0.53
CA LYS A 63 -1.50 4.62 0.60
C LYS A 63 -2.15 4.04 1.86
N PRO A 64 -1.61 4.27 3.07
CA PRO A 64 -2.33 3.94 4.30
C PRO A 64 -3.72 4.57 4.28
N SER A 65 -4.73 3.87 4.77
CA SER A 65 -6.13 4.28 4.63
C SER A 65 -6.50 5.44 5.56
N GLY A 66 -5.89 6.63 5.40
CA GLY A 66 -6.16 7.87 6.15
C GLY A 66 -6.05 7.80 7.68
N ARG A 67 -5.89 6.59 8.22
CA ARG A 67 -5.82 6.20 9.61
C ARG A 67 -4.33 6.11 9.93
N VAL A 68 -3.92 6.83 10.97
CA VAL A 68 -2.60 6.69 11.60
C VAL A 68 -2.35 5.20 11.88
N PRO A 69 -1.10 4.70 11.90
CA PRO A 69 -0.83 3.34 12.39
C PRO A 69 -1.56 3.03 13.71
N PRO A 70 -1.89 1.75 14.00
CA PRO A 70 -2.52 1.37 15.25
C PRO A 70 -1.87 2.06 16.45
N LEU A 71 -2.67 2.75 17.27
CA LEU A 71 -2.18 3.56 18.38
C LEU A 71 -2.28 2.76 19.66
N SER A 72 -1.14 2.46 20.29
CA SER A 72 -1.04 1.66 21.52
C SER A 72 -1.90 0.38 21.47
N PRO A 73 -1.78 -0.45 20.42
CA PRO A 73 -2.46 -1.73 20.39
C PRO A 73 -2.01 -2.60 21.57
N ARG A 74 -2.94 -3.32 22.17
CA ARG A 74 -2.64 -4.32 23.19
C ARG A 74 -2.60 -5.70 22.56
N GLU A 75 -1.77 -6.58 23.08
CA GLU A 75 -1.73 -7.96 22.61
C GLU A 75 -3.12 -8.62 22.74
N ASN A 76 -3.50 -9.40 21.74
CA ASN A 76 -4.82 -10.04 21.60
C ASN A 76 -6.02 -9.09 21.49
N TYR A 77 -5.82 -7.77 21.42
CA TYR A 77 -6.87 -6.80 21.12
C TYR A 77 -6.85 -6.45 19.64
N THR A 78 -8.03 -6.28 19.06
CA THR A 78 -8.20 -5.79 17.69
C THR A 78 -7.45 -4.49 17.49
N LEU A 79 -6.67 -4.39 16.41
CA LEU A 79 -5.94 -3.19 16.07
C LEU A 79 -6.89 -2.01 15.85
N SER A 80 -6.63 -0.92 16.57
CA SER A 80 -7.39 0.32 16.48
C SER A 80 -6.44 1.51 16.29
N PRO A 81 -6.62 2.34 15.25
CA PRO A 81 -7.54 2.13 14.13
C PRO A 81 -7.18 0.85 13.34
N SER A 82 -8.18 0.27 12.66
CA SER A 82 -7.97 -0.91 11.81
C SER A 82 -6.92 -0.64 10.75
N ALA A 83 -6.02 -1.61 10.54
CA ALA A 83 -5.02 -1.54 9.49
C ALA A 83 -5.70 -1.62 8.11
N GLY A 84 -5.27 -0.77 7.18
CA GLY A 84 -5.85 -0.75 5.85
C GLY A 84 -5.13 0.16 4.88
N VAL A 85 -5.49 0.03 3.61
CA VAL A 85 -4.93 0.80 2.50
C VAL A 85 -6.01 1.34 1.59
N ILE A 86 -5.69 2.42 0.89
CA ILE A 86 -6.47 2.94 -0.24
C ILE A 86 -5.64 2.76 -1.51
N ILE A 87 -6.25 2.20 -2.55
CA ILE A 87 -5.72 2.18 -3.91
C ILE A 87 -5.87 3.60 -4.48
N PHE A 88 -4.76 4.23 -4.78
CA PHE A 88 -4.66 5.60 -5.27
C PHE A 88 -4.29 5.60 -6.75
N ASP A 89 -4.96 6.46 -7.52
CA ASP A 89 -4.59 6.78 -8.89
C ASP A 89 -3.50 7.86 -8.84
N VAL A 90 -2.32 7.54 -9.39
CA VAL A 90 -1.16 8.45 -9.33
C VAL A 90 -1.39 9.69 -10.18
N MET A 91 -2.02 9.53 -11.35
CA MET A 91 -2.25 10.62 -12.30
C MET A 91 -3.26 11.63 -11.79
N ASP A 92 -4.37 11.16 -11.21
CA ASP A 92 -5.41 12.02 -10.65
C ASP A 92 -5.06 12.51 -9.23
N ASN A 93 -4.00 11.94 -8.62
CA ASN A 93 -3.64 12.09 -7.20
C ASN A 93 -4.88 12.01 -6.29
N ALA A 94 -5.70 10.99 -6.52
CA ALA A 94 -6.95 10.75 -5.80
C ALA A 94 -7.19 9.24 -5.60
N PRO A 95 -8.08 8.83 -4.68
CA PRO A 95 -8.50 7.44 -4.60
C PRO A 95 -9.00 6.93 -5.97
N ALA A 96 -8.57 5.73 -6.36
CA ALA A 96 -8.88 5.17 -7.67
C ALA A 96 -10.40 5.03 -7.88
N LYS A 97 -10.85 5.31 -9.10
CA LYS A 97 -12.28 5.32 -9.44
C LYS A 97 -12.84 3.89 -9.46
N LYS A 98 -14.02 3.70 -8.87
CA LYS A 98 -14.72 2.41 -8.81
C LYS A 98 -14.88 1.73 -10.18
N ALA A 99 -15.17 2.50 -11.22
CA ALA A 99 -15.35 1.96 -12.57
C ALA A 99 -14.08 1.32 -13.14
N TYR A 100 -12.91 1.82 -12.75
CA TYR A 100 -11.62 1.24 -13.12
C TYR A 100 -11.33 -0.02 -12.30
N LEU A 101 -11.51 0.05 -10.98
CA LEU A 101 -11.23 -1.08 -10.09
C LEU A 101 -12.13 -2.29 -10.35
N LYS A 102 -13.39 -2.09 -10.76
CA LYS A 102 -14.34 -3.16 -11.13
C LYS A 102 -13.91 -4.04 -12.30
N GLN A 103 -12.88 -3.63 -13.04
CA GLN A 103 -12.37 -4.43 -14.16
C GLN A 103 -11.54 -5.64 -13.69
N TYR A 104 -11.15 -5.65 -12.41
CA TYR A 104 -10.31 -6.67 -11.82
C TYR A 104 -10.95 -7.24 -10.56
N THR A 105 -10.60 -8.48 -10.25
CA THR A 105 -10.80 -9.07 -8.93
C THR A 105 -9.53 -8.85 -8.11
N TRP A 106 -9.65 -8.10 -7.02
CA TRP A 106 -8.51 -7.72 -6.19
C TRP A 106 -8.35 -8.65 -4.99
N GLU A 107 -7.12 -9.04 -4.72
CA GLU A 107 -6.74 -9.86 -3.57
C GLU A 107 -5.88 -9.02 -2.63
N GLY A 108 -6.41 -8.72 -1.46
CA GLY A 108 -5.72 -8.04 -0.37
C GLY A 108 -5.20 -9.05 0.65
N SER A 109 -3.96 -8.88 1.11
CA SER A 109 -3.40 -9.63 2.22
C SER A 109 -2.62 -8.74 3.17
N ILE A 110 -2.62 -9.09 4.45
CA ILE A 110 -1.87 -8.42 5.51
C ILE A 110 -0.98 -9.44 6.22
N SER A 111 0.24 -9.03 6.54
CA SER A 111 1.26 -9.88 7.18
C SER A 111 2.20 -9.03 8.03
N LEU A 112 2.99 -9.67 8.89
CA LEU A 112 4.13 -9.01 9.53
C LEU A 112 5.29 -8.94 8.52
N LEU A 113 6.01 -7.81 8.49
CA LEU A 113 7.15 -7.63 7.58
C LEU A 113 8.29 -8.62 7.87
N TYR A 114 8.58 -8.83 9.16
CA TYR A 114 9.66 -9.65 9.69
C TYR A 114 9.10 -10.68 10.70
N ASP A 115 8.23 -11.55 10.22
CA ASP A 115 7.52 -12.54 11.05
C ASP A 115 8.45 -13.45 11.89
N ASP A 116 9.69 -13.66 11.47
CA ASP A 116 10.69 -14.49 12.14
C ASP A 116 11.38 -13.83 13.35
N VAL A 117 11.37 -12.49 13.43
CA VAL A 117 11.99 -11.75 14.56
C VAL A 117 10.95 -11.18 15.52
N TYR A 118 9.69 -11.14 15.10
CA TYR A 118 8.60 -10.85 15.98
C TYR A 118 8.24 -12.05 16.82
N SER A 119 7.61 -11.73 17.93
CA SER A 119 7.35 -12.68 18.98
C SER A 119 5.86 -12.98 19.12
N GLY A 120 5.02 -12.07 18.64
CA GLY A 120 3.62 -12.28 18.33
C GLY A 120 3.41 -12.54 16.84
N THR A 121 2.27 -13.14 16.55
CA THR A 121 1.78 -13.46 15.20
C THR A 121 0.53 -12.66 14.90
N LEU A 122 0.26 -12.43 13.62
CA LEU A 122 -0.98 -11.79 13.19
C LEU A 122 -2.13 -12.81 13.26
N LEU A 123 -3.21 -12.46 13.97
CA LEU A 123 -4.43 -13.27 14.07
C LEU A 123 -5.62 -12.56 13.39
N GLY A 124 -6.71 -13.30 13.15
CA GLY A 124 -7.92 -12.80 12.47
C GLY A 124 -7.88 -13.03 10.95
N SER A 125 -8.73 -12.31 10.22
CA SER A 125 -8.81 -12.43 8.76
C SER A 125 -7.69 -11.66 8.09
N THR A 126 -6.65 -12.38 7.65
CA THR A 126 -5.45 -11.77 7.01
C THR A 126 -5.53 -11.69 5.48
N TYR A 127 -6.65 -12.12 4.90
CA TYR A 127 -6.89 -12.13 3.45
C TYR A 127 -8.30 -11.63 3.12
N LYS A 128 -8.44 -10.88 2.02
CA LYS A 128 -9.71 -10.40 1.49
C LYS A 128 -9.75 -10.45 -0.04
N LEU A 129 -10.92 -10.81 -0.56
CA LEU A 129 -11.26 -10.67 -1.97
C LEU A 129 -12.15 -9.44 -2.15
N ILE A 130 -11.84 -8.58 -3.12
CA ILE A 130 -12.59 -7.36 -3.41
C ILE A 130 -13.02 -7.37 -4.89
N GLU A 131 -14.32 -7.46 -5.13
CA GLU A 131 -14.93 -7.55 -6.47
C GLU A 131 -15.91 -6.38 -6.73
N ASP A 132 -16.24 -5.60 -5.71
CA ASP A 132 -17.21 -4.51 -5.81
C ASP A 132 -16.62 -3.22 -6.39
N GLY A 133 -15.30 -3.19 -6.62
CA GLY A 133 -14.53 -2.02 -7.05
C GLY A 133 -14.28 -1.00 -5.94
N SER A 134 -14.36 -1.43 -4.67
CA SER A 134 -13.92 -0.61 -3.54
C SER A 134 -12.44 -0.27 -3.67
N ASN A 135 -12.11 0.98 -3.36
CA ASN A 135 -10.73 1.47 -3.37
C ASN A 135 -10.07 1.38 -1.99
N GLU A 136 -10.83 1.15 -0.92
CA GLU A 136 -10.32 0.99 0.44
C GLU A 136 -10.42 -0.48 0.87
N ILE A 137 -9.35 -0.99 1.48
CA ILE A 137 -9.24 -2.35 1.99
C ILE A 137 -8.86 -2.25 3.46
N LEU A 138 -9.77 -2.64 4.34
CA LEU A 138 -9.59 -2.62 5.79
C LEU A 138 -9.52 -4.04 6.35
N PHE A 139 -8.58 -4.30 7.25
CA PHE A 139 -8.47 -5.54 8.03
C PHE A 139 -8.93 -5.25 9.47
N SER A 140 -10.23 -5.39 9.71
CA SER A 140 -10.92 -4.84 10.89
C SER A 140 -10.96 -5.77 12.10
N ASP A 141 -10.64 -7.04 11.93
CA ASP A 141 -10.66 -8.08 12.96
C ASP A 141 -9.24 -8.61 13.29
N VAL A 142 -8.21 -7.94 12.76
CA VAL A 142 -6.82 -8.33 12.97
C VAL A 142 -6.32 -7.87 14.32
N ASN A 143 -5.57 -8.74 14.99
CA ASN A 143 -4.83 -8.46 16.22
C ASN A 143 -3.45 -9.13 16.19
N ILE A 144 -2.61 -8.83 17.19
CA ILE A 144 -1.27 -9.42 17.34
C ILE A 144 -1.25 -10.22 18.65
N SER A 145 -0.83 -11.49 18.57
CA SER A 145 -0.95 -12.45 19.68
C SER A 145 -0.03 -12.19 20.87
N SER A 146 1.00 -11.37 20.70
CA SER A 146 1.92 -11.02 21.78
C SER A 146 2.47 -9.61 21.66
N TRP A 147 2.72 -9.02 22.81
CA TRP A 147 3.37 -7.72 22.95
C TRP A 147 4.79 -7.72 22.36
N GLY A 148 5.30 -6.53 22.08
CA GLY A 148 6.64 -6.35 21.54
C GLY A 148 6.82 -4.98 20.90
N TYR A 149 7.99 -4.77 20.32
CA TYR A 149 8.42 -3.47 19.83
C TYR A 149 8.47 -3.41 18.31
N SER A 150 8.13 -2.25 17.76
CA SER A 150 8.37 -1.90 16.36
C SER A 150 7.80 -2.91 15.36
N TYR A 151 6.56 -3.35 15.59
CA TYR A 151 5.79 -4.12 14.61
C TYR A 151 5.56 -3.29 13.34
N ILE A 152 5.82 -3.91 12.19
CA ILE A 152 5.55 -3.33 10.88
C ILE A 152 4.63 -4.30 10.14
N LEU A 153 3.46 -3.80 9.76
CA LEU A 153 2.51 -4.53 8.93
C LEU A 153 2.86 -4.30 7.46
N ARG A 154 2.87 -5.38 6.68
CA ARG A 154 2.95 -5.33 5.23
C ARG A 154 1.60 -5.72 4.66
N ILE A 155 0.98 -4.78 3.95
CA ILE A 155 -0.21 -5.03 3.15
C ILE A 155 0.21 -5.19 1.69
N ARG A 156 -0.31 -6.23 1.03
CA ARG A 156 -0.15 -6.46 -0.41
C ARG A 156 -1.51 -6.53 -1.06
N VAL A 157 -1.64 -5.90 -2.22
CA VAL A 157 -2.86 -5.88 -3.01
C VAL A 157 -2.49 -6.22 -4.45
N LYS A 158 -3.08 -7.28 -4.99
CA LYS A 158 -2.85 -7.71 -6.37
C LYS A 158 -4.15 -7.86 -7.14
N ALA A 159 -4.12 -7.55 -8.44
CA ALA A 159 -5.21 -7.92 -9.34
C ALA A 159 -5.01 -9.36 -9.83
N ARG A 160 -6.03 -10.20 -9.73
CA ARG A 160 -5.92 -11.61 -10.14
C ARG A 160 -5.67 -11.76 -11.63
N GLU A 161 -6.30 -10.91 -12.42
CA GLU A 161 -6.25 -10.95 -13.89
C GLU A 161 -5.05 -10.22 -14.49
N SER A 162 -4.21 -9.55 -13.69
CA SER A 162 -3.12 -8.73 -14.20
C SER A 162 -1.85 -8.86 -13.36
N SER A 163 -0.73 -9.17 -14.02
CA SER A 163 0.60 -9.14 -13.40
C SER A 163 1.13 -7.72 -13.16
N LEU A 164 0.52 -6.70 -13.76
CA LEU A 164 0.93 -5.30 -13.60
C LEU A 164 0.66 -4.81 -12.18
N TRP A 165 -0.43 -5.27 -11.58
CA TRP A 165 -0.87 -4.82 -10.27
C TRP A 165 -0.46 -5.81 -9.19
N ASN A 166 0.73 -5.57 -8.63
CA ASN A 166 1.21 -6.19 -7.41
C ASN A 166 1.79 -5.12 -6.50
N LEU A 167 0.91 -4.51 -5.72
CA LEU A 167 1.20 -3.32 -4.93
C LEU A 167 1.48 -3.69 -3.47
N SER A 168 2.34 -2.94 -2.79
CA SER A 168 2.60 -3.11 -1.37
C SER A 168 2.66 -1.79 -0.62
N CYS A 169 2.22 -1.82 0.64
CA CYS A 169 2.31 -0.70 1.57
C CYS A 169 2.75 -1.23 2.94
N LEU A 170 3.59 -0.45 3.64
CA LEU A 170 3.99 -0.71 5.00
C LEU A 170 3.24 0.21 5.95
N ILE A 171 2.77 -0.33 7.08
CA ILE A 171 2.13 0.43 8.16
C ILE A 171 2.92 0.18 9.44
N GLY A 172 3.36 1.27 10.07
CA GLY A 172 4.19 1.25 11.27
C GLY A 172 5.49 2.04 11.07
N PRO A 173 6.48 1.85 11.95
CA PRO A 173 6.46 0.92 13.09
C PRO A 173 5.48 1.34 14.19
N PHE A 174 5.03 0.39 15.00
CA PHE A 174 4.28 0.64 16.24
C PHE A 174 4.58 -0.45 17.29
N ASP A 175 4.45 -0.11 18.57
CA ASP A 175 4.64 -1.06 19.67
C ASP A 175 3.30 -1.72 20.03
N VAL A 176 3.34 -2.97 20.50
CA VAL A 176 2.19 -3.68 21.05
C VAL A 176 2.40 -3.83 22.55
N ASP A 177 1.46 -3.33 23.34
CA ASP A 177 1.49 -3.34 24.79
C ASP A 177 1.12 -4.71 25.38
N MET A 178 1.73 -5.03 26.52
CA MET A 178 1.45 -6.23 27.31
C MET A 178 0.04 -6.18 27.89
N LEU A 179 -0.67 -7.31 27.89
CA LEU A 179 -2.04 -7.43 28.40
C LEU A 179 -2.10 -7.15 29.90
N ASP A 180 -1.14 -7.70 30.64
CA ASP A 180 -1.03 -7.57 32.08
C ASP A 180 -0.03 -6.46 32.42
N THR A 181 -0.52 -5.22 32.52
CA THR A 181 0.19 -4.21 33.30
C THR A 181 0.26 -4.70 34.74
N PHE A 182 1.40 -5.32 35.10
CA PHE A 182 1.73 -5.73 36.47
C PHE A 182 1.23 -4.69 37.48
N GLU A 183 0.42 -5.12 38.46
CA GLU A 183 0.01 -4.30 39.63
C GLU A 183 1.19 -3.92 40.56
N LEU A 184 2.43 -4.15 40.13
CA LEU A 184 3.63 -3.85 40.91
C LEU A 184 4.18 -2.49 40.47
N PRO A 185 4.66 -1.67 41.41
CA PRO A 185 5.08 -0.30 41.13
C PRO A 185 6.15 -0.30 40.02
N LEU A 186 5.82 0.35 38.92
CA LEU A 186 6.78 0.68 37.87
C LEU A 186 7.89 1.50 38.53
N ILE A 187 9.12 0.98 38.57
CA ILE A 187 10.26 1.77 39.03
C ILE A 187 10.63 2.67 37.86
N GLU A 188 10.03 3.85 37.81
CA GLU A 188 10.40 4.89 36.85
C GLU A 188 11.78 5.42 37.22
N SER A 189 12.79 5.07 36.42
CA SER A 189 14.09 5.72 36.45
C SER A 189 14.13 6.75 35.33
N SER A 190 14.46 8.01 35.68
CA SER A 190 14.76 9.05 34.70
C SER A 190 16.19 8.93 34.13
N GLU A 191 16.98 7.97 34.63
CA GLU A 191 18.36 7.76 34.18
C GLU A 191 18.41 6.83 32.97
N PHE A 192 18.89 7.35 31.84
CA PHE A 192 19.26 6.52 30.70
C PHE A 192 20.67 5.97 30.90
N ARG A 193 20.82 4.64 30.81
CA ARG A 193 22.14 3.99 30.82
C ARG A 193 22.44 3.44 29.43
N ARG A 194 23.59 3.81 28.88
CA ARG A 194 24.08 3.23 27.63
C ARG A 194 24.56 1.81 27.92
N VAL A 195 24.03 0.85 27.18
CA VAL A 195 24.50 -0.53 27.16
C VAL A 195 25.17 -0.78 25.81
N GLN A 196 26.38 -1.31 25.82
CA GLN A 196 27.05 -1.81 24.62
C GLN A 196 26.99 -3.33 24.64
N VAL A 197 26.46 -3.91 23.57
CA VAL A 197 26.43 -5.36 23.37
C VAL A 197 27.34 -5.67 22.20
N ILE A 198 28.33 -6.54 22.41
CA ILE A 198 29.23 -7.02 21.36
C ILE A 198 28.61 -8.28 20.79
N TYR A 199 28.44 -8.29 19.48
CA TYR A 199 27.94 -9.42 18.70
C TYR A 199 29.10 -9.98 17.88
N ASP A 200 29.35 -11.28 18.00
CA ASP A 200 30.47 -12.00 17.36
C ASP A 200 30.14 -12.48 15.93
N GLY A 201 29.00 -12.06 15.36
CA GLY A 201 28.60 -12.41 14.01
C GLY A 201 29.08 -11.42 12.94
N SER A 202 28.81 -11.77 11.68
CA SER A 202 29.18 -10.93 10.54
C SER A 202 28.34 -9.66 10.49
N PHE A 203 29.01 -8.51 10.55
CA PHE A 203 28.37 -7.19 10.39
C PHE A 203 27.70 -7.03 9.01
N GLN A 204 28.21 -7.69 7.98
CA GLN A 204 27.63 -7.67 6.63
C GLN A 204 26.16 -8.12 6.62
N LYS A 205 25.81 -9.13 7.43
CA LYS A 205 24.41 -9.60 7.55
C LYS A 205 23.50 -8.59 8.24
N VAL A 206 24.08 -7.75 9.09
CA VAL A 206 23.35 -6.67 9.78
C VAL A 206 23.16 -5.50 8.83
N GLU A 207 24.16 -5.17 8.02
CA GLU A 207 24.09 -4.11 7.01
C GLU A 207 23.04 -4.40 5.93
N GLU A 208 22.86 -5.67 5.55
CA GLU A 208 21.82 -6.09 4.59
C GLU A 208 20.39 -5.72 5.03
N ASP A 209 20.10 -5.73 6.33
CA ASP A 209 18.80 -5.32 6.89
C ASP A 209 18.92 -4.84 8.36
N GLU A 210 19.46 -3.63 8.52
CA GLU A 210 19.71 -3.05 9.85
C GLU A 210 18.41 -2.86 10.65
N ALA A 211 17.30 -2.58 9.95
CA ALA A 211 15.99 -2.42 10.57
C ALA A 211 15.50 -3.72 11.20
N LYS A 212 15.57 -4.84 10.47
CA LYS A 212 15.25 -6.17 10.99
C LYS A 212 16.10 -6.51 12.21
N PHE A 213 17.39 -6.23 12.17
CA PHE A 213 18.29 -6.49 13.30
C PHE A 213 17.92 -5.66 14.54
N LYS A 214 17.65 -4.36 14.39
CA LYS A 214 17.20 -3.50 15.50
C LYS A 214 15.90 -4.02 16.11
N ILE A 215 14.94 -4.42 15.28
CA ILE A 215 13.66 -4.97 15.72
C ILE A 215 13.86 -6.28 16.48
N PHE A 216 14.69 -7.19 15.94
CA PHE A 216 15.07 -8.42 16.62
C PHE A 216 15.66 -8.13 18.00
N PHE A 217 16.63 -7.21 18.08
CA PHE A 217 17.28 -6.84 19.34
C PHE A 217 16.27 -6.32 20.37
N LEU A 218 15.42 -5.37 19.97
CA LEU A 218 14.38 -4.80 20.82
C LEU A 218 13.43 -5.87 21.36
N ASN A 219 12.96 -6.78 20.50
CA ASN A 219 12.02 -7.83 20.91
C ASN A 219 12.70 -8.90 21.78
N PHE A 220 13.93 -9.31 21.45
CA PHE A 220 14.69 -10.29 22.22
C PHE A 220 14.98 -9.81 23.64
N PHE A 221 15.56 -8.62 23.79
CA PHE A 221 15.90 -8.05 25.10
C PHE A 221 14.68 -7.53 25.84
N GLY A 222 13.73 -6.94 25.13
CA GLY A 222 12.44 -6.53 25.66
C GLY A 222 11.78 -7.67 26.42
N ARG A 223 11.65 -8.85 25.79
CA ARG A 223 11.05 -10.02 26.44
C ARG A 223 11.83 -10.55 27.63
N ARG A 224 13.16 -10.51 27.59
CA ARG A 224 14.00 -10.96 28.71
C ARG A 224 13.94 -10.00 29.89
N TYR A 225 13.73 -8.72 29.62
CA TYR A 225 13.68 -7.64 30.60
C TYR A 225 12.44 -6.76 30.38
N PRO A 226 11.21 -7.30 30.59
CA PRO A 226 9.96 -6.60 30.25
C PRO A 226 9.69 -5.35 31.08
N ARG A 227 10.48 -5.15 32.15
CA ARG A 227 10.43 -3.96 33.02
C ARG A 227 11.44 -2.88 32.60
N VAL A 228 12.20 -3.11 31.53
CA VAL A 228 13.17 -2.15 30.98
C VAL A 228 12.61 -1.63 29.67
N ARG A 229 12.50 -0.31 29.54
CA ARG A 229 12.19 0.33 28.26
C ARG A 229 13.47 0.44 27.43
N TRP A 230 13.42 -0.08 26.21
CA TRP A 230 14.51 -0.05 25.25
C TRP A 230 14.21 1.00 24.19
N GLN A 231 15.17 1.88 23.91
CA GLN A 231 15.04 2.93 22.90
C GLN A 231 16.40 3.31 22.32
N ASN A 232 16.40 4.02 21.19
CA ASN A 232 17.61 4.56 20.55
C ASN A 232 18.67 3.50 20.23
N VAL A 233 18.25 2.34 19.73
CA VAL A 233 19.16 1.27 19.30
C VAL A 233 19.90 1.71 18.03
N SER A 234 21.23 1.70 18.10
CA SER A 234 22.13 1.94 16.97
C SER A 234 23.06 0.74 16.80
N VAL A 235 23.48 0.51 15.56
CA VAL A 235 24.38 -0.60 15.20
C VAL A 235 25.56 0.01 14.46
N ALA A 236 26.77 -0.46 14.75
CA ALA A 236 28.00 -0.03 14.10
C ALA A 236 29.00 -1.20 14.08
N GLU A 237 29.87 -1.20 13.09
CA GLU A 237 31.04 -2.09 13.05
C GLU A 237 32.02 -1.71 14.18
N GLY A 238 32.65 -2.71 14.79
CA GLY A 238 33.50 -2.55 15.97
C GLY A 238 34.73 -3.45 15.96
#